data_AF-A0A1W9L7B4-F1
#
_entry.id   AF-A0A1W9L7B4-F1
#
_cell.length_a   1.000
_cell.length_b   1.000
_cell.length_c   1.000
_cell.angle_alpha   90.00
_cell.angle_beta   90.00
_cell.angle_gamma   90.00
#
_symmetry.space_group_name_H-M   'P 1'
#
loop_
_entity.id
_entity.type
_entity.pdbx_description
1 polymer ?
#
loop_
_entity_poly.entity_id
_entity_poly.type
_entity_poly.pdbx_seq_one_letter_code
_entity_poly.pdbx_strand_id
1 'polypeptide(L)'
;MSATMMSGAAWSATMGDVLIILGVFCLYVELFKATRTTVASIVDHAISLAVFVIFLVEFIIIKGAGTSTFLILGLMSLLDVVAGFTITISTARRDLLVDR
;
A
#
# COMPACT_ATOMS: atom_id res chain seq x y z
N MET A 1 -11.13 21.82 -9.17
CA MET A 1 -11.19 21.74 -10.65
C MET A 1 -12.06 20.56 -10.99
N SER A 2 -13.23 20.79 -11.61
CA SER A 2 -14.15 19.72 -12.02
C SER A 2 -13.96 19.40 -13.50
N ALA A 3 -13.83 18.13 -13.85
CA ALA A 3 -13.83 17.61 -15.20
C ALA A 3 -15.16 16.91 -15.49
N THR A 4 -15.77 17.20 -16.63
CA THR A 4 -16.98 16.49 -17.07
C THR A 4 -16.58 15.23 -17.82
N MET A 5 -17.01 14.09 -17.31
CA MET A 5 -16.76 12.78 -17.91
C MET A 5 -17.65 12.57 -19.14
N MET A 6 -17.24 11.65 -20.03
CA MET A 6 -18.05 11.26 -21.19
C MET A 6 -19.43 10.68 -20.80
N SER A 7 -19.56 10.15 -19.58
CA SER A 7 -20.82 9.74 -18.99
C SER A 7 -21.76 10.90 -18.60
N GLY A 8 -21.31 12.15 -18.74
CA GLY A 8 -22.01 13.35 -18.29
C GLY A 8 -21.81 13.67 -16.79
N ALA A 9 -21.12 12.81 -16.04
CA ALA A 9 -20.85 13.04 -14.63
C ALA A 9 -19.78 14.11 -14.43
N ALA A 10 -19.99 15.04 -13.50
CA ALA A 10 -18.97 15.98 -13.05
C ALA A 10 -18.07 15.29 -12.02
N TRP A 11 -16.84 14.99 -12.39
CA TRP A 11 -15.82 14.48 -11.48
C TRP A 11 -14.95 15.64 -10.99
N SER A 12 -14.64 15.70 -9.70
CA SER A 12 -13.71 16.69 -9.15
C SER A 12 -12.67 15.98 -8.31
N ALA A 13 -11.40 16.11 -8.71
CA ALA A 13 -10.29 15.60 -7.93
C ALA A 13 -10.21 16.37 -6.60
N THR A 14 -10.24 15.62 -5.50
CA THR A 14 -9.91 16.12 -4.16
C THR A 14 -8.45 15.83 -3.84
N MET A 15 -7.90 16.49 -2.82
CA MET A 15 -6.57 16.11 -2.32
C MET A 15 -6.54 14.69 -1.77
N GLY A 16 -7.67 14.17 -1.28
CA GLY A 16 -7.77 12.78 -0.86
C GLY A 16 -7.56 11.81 -2.02
N ASP A 17 -8.15 12.09 -3.18
CA ASP A 17 -7.99 11.26 -4.37
C ASP A 17 -6.54 11.24 -4.85
N VAL A 18 -5.86 12.39 -4.81
CA VAL A 18 -4.43 12.49 -5.16
C VAL A 18 -3.57 11.66 -4.20
N LEU A 19 -3.83 11.72 -2.90
CA LEU A 19 -3.12 10.91 -1.91
C LEU A 19 -3.34 9.41 -2.13
N ILE A 20 -4.57 8.99 -2.43
CA ILE A 20 -4.87 7.58 -2.75
C ILE A 20 -4.11 7.14 -4.00
N ILE A 21 -4.12 7.95 -5.07
CA ILE A 21 -3.40 7.64 -6.31
C ILE A 21 -1.89 7.47 -6.04
N LEU A 22 -1.30 8.36 -5.24
CA LEU A 22 0.10 8.24 -4.82
C LEU A 22 0.34 6.97 -4.01
N GLY A 23 -0.55 6.64 -3.06
CA GLY A 23 -0.51 5.40 -2.32
C GLY A 23 -0.53 4.18 -3.24
N VAL A 24 -1.34 4.19 -4.30
CA VAL A 24 -1.46 3.07 -5.25
C VAL A 24 -0.16 2.88 -5.99
N PHE A 25 0.45 3.98 -6.41
CA PHE A 25 1.73 3.96 -7.10
C PHE A 25 2.86 3.45 -6.19
N CYS A 26 2.90 3.90 -4.92
CA CYS A 26 3.85 3.37 -3.94
C CYS A 26 3.69 1.87 -3.72
N LEU A 27 2.46 1.39 -3.55
CA LEU A 27 2.17 -0.03 -3.35
C LEU A 27 2.58 -0.86 -4.57
N TYR A 28 2.39 -0.33 -5.78
CA TYR A 28 2.91 -0.95 -6.99
C TYR A 28 4.44 -1.06 -6.95
N VAL A 29 5.16 0.01 -6.63
CA VAL A 29 6.62 0.00 -6.53
C VAL A 29 7.12 -1.03 -5.50
N GLU A 30 6.50 -1.10 -4.34
CA GLU A 30 6.83 -2.09 -3.29
C GLU A 30 6.61 -3.53 -3.78
N LEU A 31 5.49 -3.79 -4.48
CA LEU A 31 5.23 -5.11 -5.06
C LEU A 31 6.30 -5.52 -6.08
N PHE A 32 6.81 -4.59 -6.89
CA PHE A 32 7.91 -4.86 -7.81
C PHE A 32 9.22 -5.14 -7.06
N LYS A 33 9.54 -4.35 -6.04
CA LYS A 33 10.72 -4.58 -5.18
C LYS A 33 10.67 -5.96 -4.52
N ALA A 34 9.50 -6.36 -4.01
CA ALA A 34 9.31 -7.61 -3.30
C ALA A 34 9.62 -8.86 -4.16
N THR A 35 9.52 -8.76 -5.49
CA THR A 35 9.89 -9.86 -6.41
C THR A 35 11.40 -10.12 -6.51
N ARG A 36 12.25 -9.19 -6.06
CA ARG A 36 13.71 -9.30 -6.10
C ARG A 36 14.23 -9.47 -4.67
N THR A 37 14.24 -10.70 -4.18
CA THR A 37 14.59 -11.04 -2.79
C THR A 37 16.00 -10.55 -2.44
N THR A 38 16.08 -9.51 -1.60
CA THR A 38 17.33 -8.95 -1.07
C THR A 38 17.22 -8.86 0.45
N VAL A 39 18.34 -8.91 1.18
CA VAL A 39 18.41 -8.80 2.66
C VAL A 39 17.74 -7.52 3.20
N ALA A 40 17.56 -6.51 2.35
CA ALA A 40 16.78 -5.29 2.63
C ALA A 40 15.27 -5.53 2.90
N SER A 41 14.72 -6.71 2.55
CA SER A 41 13.29 -7.04 2.64
C SER A 41 12.70 -6.93 4.06
N ILE A 42 13.48 -7.23 5.10
CA ILE A 42 12.98 -7.18 6.50
C ILE A 42 12.74 -5.73 6.95
N VAL A 43 13.61 -4.81 6.54
CA VAL A 43 13.50 -3.40 6.91
C VAL A 43 12.32 -2.75 6.19
N ASP A 44 12.14 -3.03 4.90
CA ASP A 44 10.96 -2.60 4.14
C ASP A 44 9.67 -3.06 4.82
N HIS A 45 9.67 -4.29 5.34
CA HIS A 45 8.55 -4.84 6.10
C HIS A 45 8.27 -4.15 7.44
N ALA A 46 9.32 -3.87 8.20
CA ALA A 46 9.18 -3.18 9.47
C ALA A 46 8.68 -1.74 9.29
N ILE A 47 9.15 -1.06 8.23
CA ILE A 47 8.73 0.30 7.91
C ILE A 47 7.26 0.32 7.49
N SER A 48 6.84 -0.57 6.58
CA SER A 48 5.44 -0.66 6.15
C SER A 48 4.49 -0.99 7.30
N LEU A 49 4.89 -1.88 8.22
CA LEU A 49 4.13 -2.16 9.44
C LEU A 49 4.02 -0.93 10.35
N ALA A 50 5.12 -0.19 10.54
CA ALA A 50 5.11 1.04 11.33
C ALA A 50 4.18 2.09 10.71
N VAL A 51 4.25 2.27 9.38
CA VAL A 51 3.36 3.17 8.63
C VAL A 51 1.89 2.76 8.83
N PHE A 52 1.58 1.47 8.74
CA PHE A 52 0.23 0.97 9.00
C PHE A 52 -0.26 1.29 10.42
N VAL A 53 0.57 1.05 11.44
CA VAL A 53 0.23 1.36 12.82
C VAL A 53 -0.02 2.85 13.00
N ILE A 54 0.80 3.72 12.40
CA ILE A 54 0.60 5.18 12.44
C ILE A 54 -0.76 5.53 11.82
N PHE A 55 -1.06 5.07 10.61
CA PHE A 55 -2.35 5.33 9.96
C PHE A 55 -3.54 4.84 10.80
N LEU A 56 -3.43 3.65 11.41
CA LEU A 56 -4.49 3.08 12.24
C LEU A 56 -4.72 3.89 13.51
N VAL A 57 -3.64 4.28 14.21
CA VAL A 57 -3.72 5.08 15.44
C VAL A 57 -4.28 6.47 15.13
N GLU A 58 -3.77 7.13 14.10
CA GLU A 58 -4.25 8.44 13.68
C GLU A 58 -5.73 8.40 13.30
N PHE A 59 -6.17 7.39 12.52
CA PHE A 59 -7.56 7.22 12.13
C PHE A 59 -8.52 7.09 13.33
N ILE A 60 -8.10 6.39 14.40
CA ILE A 60 -8.93 6.18 15.60
C ILE A 60 -8.94 7.42 16.51
N ILE A 61 -7.80 8.10 16.66
CA ILE A 61 -7.63 9.14 17.69
C ILE A 61 -7.86 10.55 17.14
N ILE A 62 -7.43 10.83 15.90
CA ILE A 62 -7.43 12.18 15.33
C ILE A 62 -8.74 12.41 14.57
N LYS A 63 -9.56 13.35 15.06
CA LYS A 63 -10.85 13.72 14.43
C LYS A 63 -10.72 14.04 12.94
N GLY A 64 -9.63 14.68 12.52
CA GLY A 64 -9.37 15.02 11.11
C GLY A 64 -8.93 13.85 10.24
N ALA A 65 -8.48 12.74 10.85
CA ALA A 65 -8.04 11.53 10.14
C ALA A 65 -9.17 10.53 9.91
N GLY A 66 -10.36 10.73 10.49
CA GLY A 66 -11.55 9.88 10.30
C GLY A 66 -12.20 9.99 8.92
N THR A 67 -11.39 9.94 7.85
CA THR A 67 -11.80 10.05 6.45
C THR A 67 -11.60 8.74 5.71
N SER A 68 -12.39 8.51 4.67
CA SER A 68 -12.21 7.33 3.80
C SER A 68 -10.81 7.29 3.17
N THR A 69 -10.24 8.45 2.84
CA THR A 69 -8.86 8.57 2.35
C THR A 69 -7.85 7.94 3.31
N PHE A 70 -7.91 8.32 4.59
CA PHE A 70 -6.97 7.83 5.60
C PHE A 70 -7.14 6.33 5.85
N LEU A 71 -8.39 5.85 5.87
CA LEU A 71 -8.68 4.43 5.99
C LEU A 71 -8.11 3.63 4.81
N ILE A 72 -8.30 4.11 3.58
CA ILE A 72 -7.79 3.46 2.37
C ILE A 72 -6.26 3.42 2.41
N LEU A 73 -5.59 4.53 2.72
CA LEU A 73 -4.13 4.56 2.86
C LEU A 73 -3.63 3.59 3.94
N GLY A 74 -4.31 3.51 5.08
CA GLY A 74 -4.04 2.52 6.12
C GLY A 74 -4.18 1.09 5.59
N LEU A 75 -5.29 0.76 4.92
CA LEU A 75 -5.47 -0.56 4.30
C LEU A 75 -4.40 -0.88 3.25
N MET A 76 -3.93 0.11 2.51
CA MET A 76 -2.85 -0.08 1.55
C MET A 76 -1.53 -0.43 2.24
N SER A 77 -1.17 0.28 3.32
CA SER A 77 0.01 -0.07 4.12
C SER A 77 -0.10 -1.46 4.79
N LEU A 78 -1.32 -1.89 5.16
CA LEU A 78 -1.57 -3.26 5.62
C LEU A 78 -1.34 -4.28 4.50
N LEU A 79 -1.86 -4.00 3.30
CA LEU A 79 -1.69 -4.89 2.15
C LEU A 79 -0.23 -5.01 1.73
N ASP A 80 0.56 -3.95 1.89
CA ASP A 80 2.00 -3.97 1.64
C ASP A 80 2.72 -5.00 2.53
N VAL A 81 2.41 -5.00 3.84
CA VAL A 81 2.91 -6.02 4.79
C VAL A 81 2.45 -7.44 4.38
N VAL A 82 1.16 -7.63 4.09
CA VAL A 82 0.67 -8.97 3.73
C VAL A 82 1.31 -9.47 2.42
N ALA A 83 1.43 -8.61 1.42
CA ALA A 83 2.00 -8.93 0.12
C ALA A 83 3.50 -9.24 0.22
N GLY A 84 4.28 -8.43 0.95
CA GLY A 84 5.71 -8.65 1.12
C GLY A 84 6.04 -10.00 1.77
N PHE A 85 5.30 -10.39 2.82
CA PHE A 85 5.45 -11.74 3.40
C PHE A 85 5.06 -12.84 2.42
N THR A 86 3.92 -12.68 1.74
CA THR A 86 3.40 -13.68 0.79
C THR A 86 4.39 -13.96 -0.34
N ILE A 87 4.99 -12.91 -0.92
CA ILE A 87 5.97 -13.02 -2.01
C ILE A 87 7.27 -13.66 -1.52
N THR A 88 7.76 -13.27 -0.34
CA THR A 88 8.97 -13.84 0.26
C THR A 88 8.84 -15.35 0.48
N ILE A 89 7.72 -15.79 1.07
CA ILE A 89 7.43 -17.22 1.30
C ILE A 89 7.30 -17.99 -0.02
N SER A 90 6.63 -17.38 -1.02
CA SER A 90 6.46 -18.00 -2.34
C SER A 90 7.80 -18.23 -3.05
N THR A 91 8.72 -17.27 -2.97
CA THR A 91 10.04 -17.36 -3.60
C THR A 91 10.91 -18.42 -2.92
N ALA A 92 10.95 -18.43 -1.57
CA ALA A 92 11.67 -19.46 -0.82
C ALA A 92 11.20 -20.89 -1.15
N ARG A 93 9.90 -21.09 -1.43
CA ARG A 93 9.38 -22.39 -1.87
C ARG A 93 9.83 -22.79 -3.28
N ARG A 94 10.01 -21.84 -4.21
CA ARG A 94 10.50 -22.16 -5.56
C ARG A 94 11.96 -22.59 -5.54
N ASP A 95 12.79 -21.97 -4.71
CA ASP A 95 14.21 -22.32 -4.60
C ASP A 95 14.41 -23.77 -4.16
N LEU A 96 13.57 -24.28 -3.24
CA LEU A 96 13.60 -25.67 -2.77
C LEU A 96 13.20 -26.71 -3.82
N LEU A 97 12.54 -26.31 -4.90
CA LEU A 97 12.11 -27.20 -5.98
C LEU A 97 13.14 -27.29 -7.11
N VAL A 98 14.04 -26.31 -7.24
CA VAL A 98 15.09 -26.28 -8.26
C VAL A 98 16.30 -27.12 -7.85
N ASP A 99 16.50 -27.36 -6.56
CA ASP A 99 17.63 -28.11 -6.00
C ASP A 99 17.35 -29.63 -5.84
N ARG A 100 16.42 -30.17 -6.65
CA ARG A 100 16.08 -31.60 -6.74
C ARG A 100 16.17 -32.10 -8.18
#